data_AF-A0A382LW11-F1
#
_entry.id   AF-A0A382LW11-F1
#
_cell.length_a   1.000
_cell.length_b   1.000
_cell.length_c   1.000
_cell.angle_alpha   90.00
_cell.angle_beta   90.00
_cell.angle_gamma   90.00
#
_symmetry.space_group_name_H-M   'P 1'
#
loop_
_entity.id
_entity.type
_entity.pdbx_description
1 polymer ?
#
loop_
_entity_poly.entity_id
_entity_poly.type
_entity_poly.pdbx_seq_one_letter_code
_entity_poly.pdbx_strand_id
1 'polypeptide(L)'
;TIGDSHEYGDDITPFDRGEIDALILDYLCGFLVAPDLRIAERWHGVYAKHPEESDFVADVAPGVKIVNGVGGAGMTTSFGLAEEVFDAWT
;
A
#
# COMPACT_ATOMS: atom_id res chain seq x y z
N THR A 1 -10.30 -0.32 -11.27
CA THR A 1 -9.83 -1.47 -10.47
C THR A 1 -10.71 -1.59 -9.24
N ILE A 2 -10.71 -2.73 -8.58
CA ILE A 2 -11.40 -2.98 -7.31
C ILE A 2 -10.40 -3.65 -6.37
N GLY A 3 -10.62 -3.60 -5.06
CA GLY A 3 -9.69 -4.18 -4.08
C GLY A 3 -9.58 -3.30 -2.84
N ASP A 4 -8.34 -3.09 -2.40
CA ASP A 4 -7.98 -2.29 -1.21
C ASP A 4 -8.37 -2.93 0.14
N SER A 5 -8.55 -4.24 0.16
CA SER A 5 -8.58 -5.02 1.40
C SER A 5 -7.22 -4.99 2.09
N HIS A 6 -7.21 -4.91 3.41
CA HIS A 6 -5.98 -4.87 4.21
C HIS A 6 -6.01 -5.93 5.29
N GLU A 7 -4.91 -6.68 5.38
CA GLU A 7 -4.58 -7.50 6.54
C GLU A 7 -3.41 -6.84 7.27
N TYR A 8 -3.48 -6.82 8.60
CA TYR A 8 -2.45 -6.24 9.46
C TYR A 8 -1.89 -7.33 10.38
N GLY A 9 -0.58 -7.31 10.59
CA GLY A 9 0.11 -8.25 11.47
C GLY A 9 1.52 -8.53 10.98
N ASP A 10 2.25 -9.29 11.79
CA ASP A 10 3.66 -9.62 11.51
C ASP A 10 3.82 -10.81 10.54
N ASP A 11 2.78 -11.65 10.42
CA ASP A 11 2.76 -12.83 9.55
C ASP A 11 2.32 -12.48 8.11
N ILE A 12 3.13 -11.66 7.42
CA ILE A 12 2.88 -11.35 6.01
C ILE A 12 3.27 -12.55 5.14
N THR A 13 2.26 -13.15 4.49
CA THR A 13 2.40 -14.29 3.58
C THR A 13 2.42 -13.83 2.11
N PRO A 14 3.17 -14.50 1.22
CA PRO A 14 3.14 -14.22 -0.23
C PRO A 14 1.91 -14.85 -0.93
N PHE A 15 1.04 -15.55 -0.19
CA PHE A 15 -0.13 -16.24 -0.75
C PHE A 15 -1.41 -15.49 -0.43
N ASP A 16 -2.22 -15.24 -1.46
CA ASP A 16 -3.52 -14.58 -1.33
C ASP A 16 -4.60 -15.48 -0.71
N ARG A 17 -5.54 -14.84 -0.01
CA ARG A 17 -6.74 -15.48 0.52
C ARG A 17 -7.90 -15.33 -0.46
N GLY A 18 -8.22 -16.39 -1.18
CA GLY A 18 -9.32 -16.39 -2.17
C GLY A 18 -10.70 -16.02 -1.61
N GLU A 19 -10.93 -16.12 -0.29
CA GLU A 19 -12.18 -15.67 0.32
C GLU A 19 -12.36 -14.13 0.26
N ILE A 20 -11.25 -13.38 0.35
CA ILE A 20 -11.28 -11.91 0.30
C ILE A 20 -11.67 -11.46 -1.11
N ASP A 21 -11.08 -12.08 -2.13
CA ASP A 21 -11.46 -11.90 -3.54
C ASP A 21 -12.96 -12.16 -3.75
N ALA A 22 -13.49 -13.26 -3.20
CA ALA A 22 -14.91 -13.60 -3.31
C ALA A 22 -15.81 -12.53 -2.68
N LEU A 23 -15.47 -12.04 -1.48
CA LEU A 23 -16.22 -10.96 -0.81
C LEU A 23 -16.24 -9.67 -1.63
N ILE A 24 -15.11 -9.28 -2.22
CA ILE A 24 -15.01 -8.07 -3.06
C ILE A 24 -15.90 -8.22 -4.30
N LEU A 25 -15.85 -9.38 -4.97
CA LEU A 25 -16.63 -9.63 -6.18
C LEU A 25 -18.13 -9.74 -5.89
N ASP A 26 -18.52 -10.38 -4.79
CA ASP A 26 -19.91 -10.50 -4.36
C ASP A 26 -20.49 -9.11 -4.06
N TYR A 27 -19.74 -8.26 -3.37
CA TYR A 27 -20.16 -6.88 -3.11
C TYR A 27 -20.28 -6.07 -4.42
N LEU A 28 -19.31 -6.20 -5.33
CA LEU A 28 -19.35 -5.55 -6.64
C LEU A 28 -20.61 -5.92 -7.42
N CYS A 29 -20.97 -7.21 -7.45
CA CYS A 29 -22.16 -7.71 -8.12
C CYS A 29 -23.47 -7.17 -7.52
N GLY A 30 -23.44 -6.67 -6.29
CA GLY A 30 -24.60 -6.06 -5.64
C GLY A 30 -25.02 -4.71 -6.24
N PHE A 31 -24.13 -4.02 -6.96
CA PHE A 31 -24.44 -2.70 -7.51
C PHE A 31 -23.95 -2.47 -8.95
N LEU A 32 -22.90 -3.15 -9.39
CA LEU A 32 -22.38 -2.98 -10.73
C LEU A 32 -23.18 -3.81 -11.73
N VAL A 33 -23.87 -3.15 -12.65
CA VAL A 33 -24.50 -3.79 -13.81
C VAL A 33 -23.54 -3.69 -14.99
N ALA A 34 -22.97 -4.82 -15.40
CA ALA A 34 -22.07 -4.91 -16.54
C ALA A 34 -22.43 -6.12 -17.42
N PRO A 35 -22.21 -6.04 -18.76
CA PRO A 35 -22.60 -7.11 -19.68
C PRO A 35 -21.73 -8.36 -19.56
N ASP A 36 -20.46 -8.22 -19.18
CA ASP A 36 -19.53 -9.31 -18.86
C ASP A 36 -18.54 -8.80 -17.80
N LEU A 37 -18.19 -9.65 -16.84
CA LEU A 37 -17.21 -9.38 -15.80
C LEU A 37 -16.22 -10.54 -15.74
N ARG A 38 -15.00 -10.28 -16.20
CA ARG A 38 -13.87 -11.20 -16.12
C ARG A 38 -12.69 -10.51 -15.50
N ILE A 39 -12.02 -11.21 -14.60
CA ILE A 39 -10.80 -10.70 -13.97
C ILE A 39 -9.68 -10.78 -15.00
N ALA A 40 -9.16 -9.63 -15.39
CA ALA A 40 -8.02 -9.55 -16.29
C ALA A 40 -6.72 -9.89 -15.56
N GLU A 41 -6.52 -9.32 -14.37
CA GLU A 41 -5.27 -9.39 -13.61
C GLU A 41 -5.57 -9.37 -12.10
N ARG A 42 -4.67 -9.96 -11.32
CA ARG A 42 -4.65 -9.90 -9.85
C ARG A 42 -3.27 -9.47 -9.39
N TRP A 43 -3.24 -8.67 -8.35
CA TRP A 43 -2.02 -8.23 -7.70
C TRP A 43 -2.32 -7.96 -6.22
N HIS A 44 -1.31 -8.10 -5.39
CA HIS A 44 -1.29 -7.57 -4.03
C HIS A 44 -0.05 -6.70 -3.84
N GLY A 45 -0.04 -5.93 -2.77
CA GLY A 45 1.13 -5.18 -2.33
C GLY A 45 1.37 -5.41 -0.85
N VAL A 46 2.63 -5.30 -0.43
CA VAL A 46 3.00 -5.30 0.98
C VAL A 46 3.41 -3.89 1.35
N TYR A 47 2.72 -3.30 2.34
CA TYR A 47 3.05 -1.98 2.83
C TYR A 47 4.05 -2.06 3.99
N ALA A 48 5.20 -1.42 3.82
CA ALA A 48 6.02 -1.02 4.95
C ALA A 48 5.32 0.15 5.66
N LYS A 49 4.73 -0.12 6.81
CA LYS A 49 3.99 0.87 7.61
C LYS A 49 4.68 1.07 8.94
N HIS A 50 4.96 2.33 9.29
CA HIS A 50 5.45 2.66 10.61
C HIS A 50 4.30 2.51 11.65
N PRO A 51 4.56 1.99 12.86
CA PRO A 51 3.48 1.70 13.84
C PRO A 51 2.82 2.96 14.42
N GLU A 52 3.53 4.08 14.49
CA GLU A 52 3.08 5.31 15.16
C GLU A 52 3.05 6.53 14.22
N GLU A 53 4.17 6.81 13.56
CA GLU A 53 4.32 7.90 12.57
C GLU A 53 3.76 7.59 11.17
N SER A 54 3.63 8.64 10.33
CA SER A 54 3.18 8.56 8.93
C SER A 54 4.20 7.95 7.98
N ASP A 55 5.48 8.08 8.31
CA ASP A 55 6.64 7.68 7.52
C ASP A 55 7.86 7.55 8.44
N PHE A 56 8.94 6.99 7.90
CA PHE A 56 10.19 6.79 8.60
C PHE A 56 11.33 7.40 7.79
N VAL A 57 11.98 8.43 8.36
CA VAL A 57 13.16 9.07 7.79
C VAL A 57 14.32 9.00 8.80
N ALA A 58 15.47 8.46 8.37
CA ALA A 58 16.63 8.32 9.25
C ALA A 58 17.96 8.49 8.51
N ASP A 59 18.89 9.22 9.11
CA ASP A 59 20.30 9.28 8.70
C ASP A 59 21.06 8.11 9.33
N VAL A 60 21.53 7.18 8.51
CA VAL A 60 22.13 5.91 8.99
C VAL A 60 23.65 5.86 8.83
N ALA A 61 24.20 6.68 7.94
CA ALA A 61 25.64 6.88 7.73
C ALA A 61 25.88 8.20 7.00
N PRO A 62 27.13 8.72 6.95
CA PRO A 62 27.44 9.93 6.18
C PRO A 62 27.01 9.79 4.71
N GLY A 63 26.13 10.69 4.27
CA GLY A 63 25.57 10.69 2.91
C GLY A 63 24.54 9.58 2.62
N VAL A 64 24.05 8.86 3.63
CA VAL A 64 23.06 7.78 3.47
C VAL A 64 21.84 8.06 4.34
N LYS A 65 20.70 8.27 3.69
CA LYS A 65 19.40 8.50 4.32
C LYS A 65 18.40 7.41 3.89
N ILE A 66 17.65 6.87 4.84
CA ILE A 66 16.53 5.96 4.60
C ILE A 66 15.24 6.78 4.63
N VAL A 67 14.37 6.56 3.63
CA VAL A 67 13.00 7.07 3.57
C VAL A 67 12.08 5.89 3.29
N ASN A 68 11.23 5.52 4.24
CA ASN A 68 10.38 4.33 4.16
C ASN A 68 9.12 4.50 5.04
N GLY A 69 8.37 3.43 5.31
CA GLY A 69 7.30 3.43 6.32
C GLY A 69 6.01 4.15 5.91
N VAL A 70 5.91 4.60 4.65
CA VAL A 70 4.83 5.44 4.12
C VAL A 70 3.45 4.76 4.03
N GLY A 71 3.37 3.46 4.33
CA GLY A 71 2.13 2.70 4.26
C GLY A 71 1.43 2.80 2.90
N GLY A 72 0.09 2.83 2.91
CA GLY A 72 -0.74 3.06 1.73
C GLY A 72 -0.82 4.52 1.27
N ALA A 73 -0.20 5.47 2.00
CA ALA A 73 -0.27 6.90 1.70
C ALA A 73 0.83 7.37 0.73
N GLY A 74 1.85 6.54 0.49
CA GLY A 74 3.07 6.94 -0.21
C GLY A 74 2.85 7.59 -1.57
N MET A 75 1.93 7.10 -2.39
CA MET A 75 1.63 7.74 -3.69
C MET A 75 1.07 9.16 -3.50
N THR A 76 0.16 9.34 -2.54
CA THR A 76 -0.51 10.60 -2.25
C THR A 76 0.44 11.64 -1.66
N THR A 77 1.33 11.22 -0.76
CA THR A 77 2.21 12.13 0.01
C THR A 77 3.62 12.25 -0.55
N SER A 78 3.96 11.48 -1.59
CA SER A 78 5.33 11.33 -2.12
C SER A 78 6.07 12.65 -2.34
N PHE A 79 5.45 13.63 -3.02
CA PHE A 79 6.14 14.87 -3.35
C PHE A 79 6.36 15.78 -2.14
N GLY A 80 5.42 15.84 -1.20
CA GLY A 80 5.61 16.61 0.03
C GLY A 80 6.71 16.01 0.89
N LEU A 81 6.69 14.68 1.07
CA LEU A 81 7.76 13.99 1.79
C LEU A 81 9.13 14.15 1.11
N ALA A 82 9.18 14.12 -0.22
CA ALA A 82 10.42 14.34 -0.95
C ALA A 82 10.99 15.74 -0.72
N GLU A 83 10.16 16.78 -0.79
CA GLU A 83 10.57 18.16 -0.52
C GLU A 83 11.19 18.30 0.87
N GLU A 84 10.49 17.83 1.92
CA GLU A 84 10.97 17.86 3.30
C GLU A 84 12.30 17.10 3.48
N VAL A 85 12.42 15.93 2.85
CA VAL A 85 13.64 15.11 2.90
C VAL A 85 14.82 15.79 2.24
N PHE A 86 14.62 16.41 1.08
CA PHE A 86 15.70 17.07 0.34
C PHE A 86 16.14 18.37 1.02
N ASP A 87 15.21 19.14 1.57
CA ASP A 87 15.51 20.35 2.34
C ASP A 87 16.34 20.04 3.60
N ALA A 88 16.10 18.88 4.22
CA ALA A 88 16.85 18.39 5.38
C ALA A 88 18.13 17.60 5.04
N TRP A 89 18.50 17.46 3.76
CA TRP A 89 19.65 16.63 3.36
C TRP A 89 20.96 17.43 3.45
N THR A 90 21.86 17.03 4.36
CA THR A 90 23.20 17.59 4.53
C THR A 90 24.30 16.60 4.20
#